data_AF-A0A7Y8LWW0-F1
#
_entry.id   AF-A0A7Y8LWW0-F1
#
_cell.length_a   1.000
_cell.length_b   1.000
_cell.length_c   1.000
_cell.angle_alpha   90.00
_cell.angle_beta   90.00
_cell.angle_gamma   90.00
#
_symmetry.space_group_name_H-M   'P 1'
#
loop_
_entity.id
_entity.type
_entity.pdbx_description
1 polymer ?
#
loop_
_entity_poly.entity_id
_entity_poly.type
_entity_poly.pdbx_seq_one_letter_code
_entity_poly.pdbx_strand_id
1 'polypeptide(L)'
;MKKVKEYVFSTVLETSYEEAVSKVIEVLKEEGFGILTEIDVKATLKKKLDVDFRKYLILGACNPLYAYRSLQAELDVGLLLPCNVIIYEIEDNKIHVSALNPIAALAVIENKELKKIALEVSDKLKRVIDRVASDRWMGVYKIDPAIQSLIMKLSRSDDTVRIQSRESLVRTGNRAVPQLIETLKHPQHWVRWEAAKALGEIGDPNAAPALTEVLEDDEFDVRWLAAVGLIGMNIKGLKPLLQALMKRGDSTLLREGAHHVIHDLAKGELRKYLVPLKVALEDIEPAVEVPQAAYNALDMLEKEKKVSSYFSESQPKHKSSSDGISNARN
;
A
#
# COMPACT_ATOMS: atom_id res chain seq x y z
N MET A 1 -4.60 -30.81 -5.77
CA MET A 1 -5.02 -29.66 -6.61
C MET A 1 -6.26 -29.04 -5.98
N LYS A 2 -6.21 -27.78 -5.52
CA LYS A 2 -7.41 -27.08 -5.01
C LYS A 2 -8.32 -26.78 -6.21
N LYS A 3 -9.55 -27.32 -6.21
CA LYS A 3 -10.61 -26.94 -7.16
C LYS A 3 -10.77 -25.42 -7.13
N VAL A 4 -10.59 -24.76 -8.27
CA VAL A 4 -10.94 -23.35 -8.45
C VAL A 4 -12.46 -23.26 -8.25
N LYS A 5 -12.91 -22.45 -7.29
CA LYS A 5 -14.33 -22.25 -7.02
C LYS A 5 -14.87 -21.23 -8.02
N GLU A 6 -15.60 -21.68 -9.03
CA GLU A 6 -16.14 -20.80 -10.08
C GLU A 6 -17.16 -19.76 -9.58
N TYR A 7 -17.73 -19.97 -8.39
CA TYR A 7 -18.78 -19.13 -7.82
C TYR A 7 -18.27 -17.96 -6.95
N VAL A 8 -16.95 -17.80 -6.80
CA VAL A 8 -16.36 -16.70 -6.03
C VAL A 8 -15.10 -16.14 -6.69
N PHE A 9 -14.82 -14.88 -6.38
CA PHE A 9 -13.50 -14.28 -6.49
C PHE A 9 -12.87 -14.26 -5.10
N SER A 10 -11.61 -14.68 -4.93
CA SER A 10 -11.01 -14.79 -3.59
C SER A 10 -9.52 -14.45 -3.56
N THR A 11 -9.09 -13.90 -2.42
CA THR A 11 -7.69 -13.66 -2.09
C THR A 11 -7.40 -13.97 -0.62
N VAL A 12 -6.12 -14.00 -0.25
CA VAL A 12 -5.65 -14.12 1.14
C VAL A 12 -4.73 -12.94 1.42
N LEU A 13 -4.91 -12.30 2.58
CA LEU A 13 -4.14 -11.16 3.03
C LEU A 13 -3.31 -11.54 4.26
N GLU A 14 -2.07 -11.07 4.30
CA GLU A 14 -1.17 -11.17 5.46
C GLU A 14 -1.28 -9.87 6.26
N THR A 15 -2.36 -9.71 7.02
CA THR A 15 -2.69 -8.49 7.80
C THR A 15 -3.65 -8.84 8.95
N SER A 16 -3.89 -7.89 9.86
CA SER A 16 -4.86 -8.08 10.94
C SER A 16 -6.30 -8.19 10.40
N TYR A 17 -7.17 -8.88 11.13
CA TYR A 17 -8.58 -9.03 10.74
C TYR A 17 -9.28 -7.69 10.59
N GLU A 18 -9.06 -6.78 11.53
CA GLU A 18 -9.67 -5.45 11.56
C GLU A 18 -9.22 -4.59 10.37
N GLU A 19 -7.96 -4.69 9.99
CA GLU A 19 -7.40 -4.00 8.83
C GLU A 19 -7.95 -4.59 7.51
N ALA A 20 -8.05 -5.92 7.40
CA ALA A 20 -8.66 -6.58 6.25
C ALA A 20 -10.14 -6.20 6.07
N VAL A 21 -10.92 -6.14 7.16
CA VAL A 21 -12.33 -5.71 7.10
C VAL A 21 -12.42 -4.27 6.58
N SER A 22 -11.61 -3.37 7.14
CA SER A 22 -11.57 -1.97 6.71
C SER A 22 -11.19 -1.84 5.23
N LYS A 23 -10.18 -2.62 4.79
CA LYS A 23 -9.75 -2.73 3.40
C LYS A 23 -10.85 -3.05 2.44
N VAL A 24 -11.58 -4.11 2.75
CA VAL A 24 -12.64 -4.60 1.87
C VAL A 24 -13.76 -3.58 1.75
N ILE A 25 -14.20 -2.99 2.86
CA ILE A 25 -15.28 -1.99 2.86
C ILE A 25 -14.90 -0.76 2.03
N GLU A 26 -13.68 -0.27 2.16
CA GLU A 26 -13.22 0.90 1.40
C GLU A 26 -13.13 0.63 -0.09
N VAL A 27 -12.47 -0.47 -0.48
CA VAL A 27 -12.32 -0.81 -1.90
C VAL A 27 -13.68 -1.08 -2.55
N LEU A 28 -14.63 -1.69 -1.82
CA LEU A 28 -16.01 -1.82 -2.26
C LEU A 28 -16.64 -0.44 -2.54
N LYS A 29 -16.48 0.51 -1.63
CA LYS A 29 -16.99 1.88 -1.78
C LYS A 29 -16.40 2.59 -2.99
N GLU A 30 -15.10 2.46 -3.22
CA GLU A 30 -14.39 3.04 -4.37
C GLU A 30 -14.87 2.48 -5.73
N GLU A 31 -15.28 1.21 -5.77
CA GLU A 31 -15.90 0.61 -6.98
C GLU A 31 -17.42 0.90 -7.10
N GLY A 32 -17.98 1.65 -6.15
CA GLY A 32 -19.36 2.13 -6.13
C GLY A 32 -20.35 1.24 -5.37
N PHE A 33 -19.88 0.33 -4.51
CA PHE A 33 -20.74 -0.48 -3.65
C PHE A 33 -20.92 0.15 -2.27
N GLY A 34 -22.16 0.26 -1.80
CA GLY A 34 -22.47 0.49 -0.40
C GLY A 34 -22.63 -0.82 0.37
N ILE A 35 -22.43 -0.77 1.69
CA ILE A 35 -22.72 -1.90 2.59
C ILE A 35 -24.13 -1.74 3.14
N LEU A 36 -25.02 -2.68 2.83
CA LEU A 36 -26.41 -2.69 3.33
C LEU A 36 -26.55 -3.47 4.63
N THR A 37 -25.77 -4.54 4.78
CA THR A 37 -25.83 -5.43 5.93
C THR A 37 -24.44 -5.89 6.33
N GLU A 38 -24.27 -6.08 7.64
CA GLU A 38 -23.09 -6.68 8.24
C GLU A 38 -23.56 -7.80 9.18
N ILE A 39 -23.08 -9.01 8.94
CA ILE A 39 -23.45 -10.19 9.73
C ILE A 39 -22.18 -10.74 10.36
N ASP A 40 -22.01 -10.48 11.66
CA ASP A 40 -20.97 -11.11 12.46
C ASP A 40 -21.40 -12.53 12.84
N VAL A 41 -20.85 -13.51 12.13
CA VAL A 41 -21.17 -14.92 12.30
C VAL A 41 -20.65 -15.43 13.65
N LYS A 42 -19.47 -14.96 14.10
CA LYS A 42 -18.90 -15.34 15.40
C LYS A 42 -19.81 -14.90 16.53
N ALA A 43 -20.20 -13.63 16.55
CA ALA A 43 -21.07 -13.09 17.58
C ALA A 43 -22.46 -13.74 17.53
N THR A 44 -23.00 -14.00 16.34
CA THR A 44 -24.30 -14.65 16.16
C THR A 44 -24.29 -16.08 16.69
N LEU A 45 -23.29 -16.89 16.34
CA LEU A 45 -23.18 -18.28 16.80
C LEU A 45 -22.94 -18.35 18.31
N LYS A 46 -22.10 -17.46 18.86
CA LYS A 46 -21.90 -17.36 20.31
C LYS A 46 -23.20 -17.02 21.04
N LYS A 47 -23.96 -16.04 20.55
CA LYS A 47 -25.22 -15.63 21.17
C LYS A 47 -26.32 -16.69 21.09
N LYS A 48 -26.38 -17.44 19.98
CA LYS A 48 -27.50 -18.37 19.69
C LYS A 48 -27.25 -19.79 20.15
N LEU A 49 -25.99 -20.23 20.13
CA LEU A 49 -25.60 -21.63 20.36
C LEU A 49 -24.50 -21.77 21.43
N ASP A 50 -23.96 -20.66 21.95
CA ASP A 50 -22.83 -20.61 22.89
C ASP A 50 -21.57 -21.38 22.44
N VAL A 51 -21.34 -21.39 21.13
CA VAL A 51 -20.14 -21.99 20.53
C VAL A 51 -19.12 -20.93 20.19
N ASP A 52 -17.83 -21.25 20.39
CA ASP A 52 -16.74 -20.42 19.93
C ASP A 52 -16.48 -20.68 18.44
N PHE A 53 -16.29 -19.60 17.69
CA PHE A 53 -16.05 -19.66 16.25
C PHE A 53 -14.98 -18.64 15.86
N ARG A 54 -14.33 -18.89 14.72
CA ARG A 54 -13.34 -17.97 14.15
C ARG A 54 -13.98 -16.62 13.81
N LYS A 55 -13.18 -15.55 13.76
CA LYS A 55 -13.67 -14.25 13.25
C LYS A 55 -14.16 -14.44 11.81
N TYR A 56 -15.44 -14.13 11.58
CA TYR A 56 -16.11 -14.37 10.31
C TYR A 56 -17.23 -13.34 10.13
N LEU A 57 -17.10 -12.52 9.08
CA LEU A 57 -18.04 -11.46 8.71
C LEU A 57 -18.60 -11.74 7.31
N ILE A 58 -19.90 -11.47 7.14
CA ILE A 58 -20.56 -11.41 5.84
C ILE A 58 -21.04 -9.97 5.62
N LEU A 59 -20.58 -9.35 4.54
CA LEU A 59 -20.99 -8.03 4.09
C LEU A 59 -21.97 -8.17 2.92
N GLY A 60 -23.12 -7.51 3.01
CA GLY A 60 -24.05 -7.34 1.90
C GLY A 60 -23.72 -6.10 1.09
N ALA A 61 -22.90 -6.25 0.04
CA ALA A 61 -22.47 -5.15 -0.81
C ALA A 61 -23.45 -4.91 -1.98
N CYS A 62 -23.90 -3.67 -2.15
CA CYS A 62 -24.86 -3.30 -3.17
C CYS A 62 -24.42 -2.06 -3.95
N ASN A 63 -24.49 -2.13 -5.28
CA ASN A 63 -24.36 -0.95 -6.12
C ASN A 63 -25.77 -0.50 -6.58
N PRO A 64 -26.24 0.70 -6.18
CA PRO A 64 -27.61 1.13 -6.44
C PRO A 64 -28.02 1.16 -7.91
N LEU A 65 -27.10 1.56 -8.81
CA LEU A 65 -27.38 1.62 -10.25
C LEU A 65 -27.64 0.23 -10.82
N TYR A 66 -26.81 -0.75 -10.46
CA TYR A 66 -26.98 -2.12 -10.91
C TYR A 66 -28.17 -2.81 -10.24
N ALA A 67 -28.41 -2.56 -8.95
CA ALA A 67 -29.58 -3.09 -8.26
C ALA A 67 -30.88 -2.61 -8.93
N TYR A 68 -30.97 -1.31 -9.24
CA TYR A 68 -32.11 -0.75 -9.96
C TYR A 68 -32.28 -1.40 -11.35
N ARG A 69 -31.21 -1.49 -12.15
CA ARG A 69 -31.24 -2.15 -13.46
C ARG A 69 -31.67 -3.61 -13.37
N SER A 70 -31.17 -4.36 -12.38
CA SER A 70 -31.51 -5.76 -12.18
C SER A 70 -32.98 -5.94 -11.83
N LEU A 71 -33.51 -5.14 -10.90
CA LEU A 71 -34.91 -5.19 -10.49
C LEU A 71 -35.89 -4.78 -11.60
N GLN A 72 -35.46 -3.92 -12.52
CA GLN A 72 -36.24 -3.61 -13.74
C GLN A 72 -36.27 -4.78 -14.73
N ALA A 73 -35.21 -5.60 -14.77
CA ALA A 73 -35.12 -6.75 -15.67
C ALA A 73 -35.82 -8.00 -15.12
N GLU A 74 -35.77 -8.22 -13.82
CA GLU A 74 -36.38 -9.34 -13.10
C GLU A 74 -36.60 -8.93 -11.64
N LEU A 75 -37.84 -8.91 -11.17
CA LEU A 75 -38.14 -8.42 -9.82
C LEU A 75 -37.69 -9.43 -8.74
N ASP A 76 -37.81 -10.73 -9.05
CA ASP A 76 -37.46 -11.81 -8.12
C ASP A 76 -35.94 -11.97 -7.93
N VAL A 77 -35.13 -11.24 -8.70
CA VAL A 77 -33.66 -11.19 -8.52
C VAL A 77 -33.26 -10.70 -7.12
N GLY A 78 -34.17 -10.01 -6.42
CA GLY A 78 -33.99 -9.57 -5.04
C GLY A 78 -33.61 -10.69 -4.06
N LEU A 79 -33.97 -11.94 -4.35
CA LEU A 79 -33.56 -13.12 -3.56
C LEU A 79 -32.05 -13.38 -3.56
N LEU A 80 -31.35 -12.85 -4.58
CA LEU A 80 -29.92 -13.01 -4.79
C LEU A 80 -29.15 -11.70 -4.56
N LEU A 81 -29.85 -10.65 -4.10
CA LEU A 81 -29.27 -9.36 -3.70
C LEU A 81 -29.24 -9.25 -2.16
N PRO A 82 -28.27 -8.55 -1.57
CA PRO A 82 -27.08 -7.93 -2.19
C PRO A 82 -25.97 -8.95 -2.54
N CYS A 83 -24.88 -8.47 -3.15
CA CYS A 83 -23.69 -9.30 -3.40
C CYS A 83 -22.96 -9.59 -2.08
N ASN A 84 -22.88 -10.86 -1.70
CA ASN A 84 -22.19 -11.25 -0.46
C ASN A 84 -20.67 -11.20 -0.63
N VAL A 85 -20.00 -10.56 0.32
CA VAL A 85 -18.55 -10.59 0.50
C VAL A 85 -18.23 -11.14 1.88
N ILE A 86 -17.47 -12.22 1.95
CA ILE A 86 -17.10 -12.86 3.22
C ILE A 86 -15.65 -12.58 3.57
N ILE A 87 -15.40 -12.39 4.87
CA ILE A 87 -14.08 -12.11 5.44
C ILE A 87 -13.90 -12.98 6.67
N TYR A 88 -12.88 -13.83 6.70
CA TYR A 88 -12.61 -14.64 7.89
C TYR A 88 -11.13 -14.90 8.12
N GLU A 89 -10.76 -15.02 9.38
CA GLU A 89 -9.39 -15.27 9.82
C GLU A 89 -9.05 -16.76 9.71
N ILE A 90 -8.09 -17.14 8.86
CA ILE A 90 -7.60 -18.53 8.68
C ILE A 90 -6.72 -18.95 9.85
N GLU A 91 -5.78 -18.08 10.21
CA GLU A 91 -4.86 -18.16 11.34
C GLU A 91 -4.42 -16.73 11.63
N ASP A 92 -3.67 -16.51 12.73
CA ASP A 92 -3.27 -15.17 13.15
C ASP A 92 -2.63 -14.39 12.01
N ASN A 93 -3.19 -13.21 11.72
CA ASN A 93 -2.80 -12.31 10.64
C ASN A 93 -2.92 -12.88 9.21
N LYS A 94 -3.66 -13.97 9.00
CA LYS A 94 -3.99 -14.48 7.66
C LYS A 94 -5.49 -14.46 7.40
N ILE A 95 -5.92 -13.52 6.57
CA ILE A 95 -7.34 -13.24 6.36
C ILE A 95 -7.76 -13.69 4.97
N HIS A 96 -8.77 -14.55 4.90
CA HIS A 96 -9.44 -14.88 3.65
C HIS A 96 -10.49 -13.83 3.33
N VAL A 97 -10.49 -13.36 2.09
CA VAL A 97 -11.55 -12.51 1.55
C VAL A 97 -12.10 -13.17 0.29
N SER A 98 -13.42 -13.26 0.17
CA SER A 98 -14.03 -13.66 -1.10
C SER A 98 -15.35 -12.95 -1.36
N ALA A 99 -15.57 -12.60 -2.62
CA ALA A 99 -16.81 -12.01 -3.12
C ALA A 99 -17.55 -13.02 -3.99
N LEU A 100 -18.88 -13.01 -3.91
CA LEU A 100 -19.75 -13.75 -4.82
C LEU A 100 -19.43 -13.39 -6.28
N ASN A 101 -19.49 -14.38 -7.18
CA ASN A 101 -19.44 -14.14 -8.63
C ASN A 101 -20.87 -14.05 -9.20
N PRO A 102 -21.38 -12.84 -9.54
CA PRO A 102 -22.72 -12.66 -10.10
C PRO A 102 -23.07 -13.56 -11.29
N ILE A 103 -22.12 -13.82 -12.20
CA ILE A 103 -22.34 -14.73 -13.35
C ILE A 103 -22.77 -16.11 -12.87
N ALA A 104 -22.08 -16.65 -11.86
CA ALA A 104 -22.39 -17.98 -11.31
C ALA A 104 -23.68 -17.95 -10.46
N ALA A 105 -23.88 -16.89 -9.67
CA ALA A 105 -25.04 -16.75 -8.79
C ALA A 105 -26.35 -16.62 -9.57
N LEU A 106 -26.34 -15.82 -10.66
CA LEU A 106 -27.50 -15.54 -11.48
C LEU A 106 -27.70 -16.55 -12.62
N ALA A 107 -26.83 -17.57 -12.74
CA ALA A 107 -26.92 -18.58 -13.79
C ALA A 107 -28.24 -19.38 -13.76
N VAL A 108 -28.87 -19.46 -12.58
CA VAL A 108 -30.17 -20.11 -12.37
C VAL A 108 -31.35 -19.32 -12.95
N ILE A 109 -31.16 -18.03 -13.26
CA ILE A 109 -32.18 -17.16 -13.85
C ILE A 109 -31.92 -17.08 -15.37
N GLU A 110 -32.86 -17.57 -16.16
CA GLU A 110 -32.77 -17.54 -17.63
C GLU A 110 -33.16 -16.19 -18.24
N ASN A 111 -32.48 -15.11 -17.83
CA ASN A 111 -32.75 -13.76 -18.31
C ASN A 111 -31.52 -13.15 -19.00
N LYS A 112 -31.63 -12.86 -20.30
CA LYS A 112 -30.52 -12.35 -21.13
C LYS A 112 -30.03 -10.97 -20.67
N GLU A 113 -30.91 -10.12 -20.16
CA GLU A 113 -30.54 -8.78 -19.70
C GLU A 113 -29.81 -8.85 -18.36
N LEU A 114 -30.29 -9.69 -17.44
CA LEU A 114 -29.58 -9.96 -16.19
C LEU A 114 -28.19 -10.54 -16.43
N LYS A 115 -27.99 -11.38 -17.45
CA LYS A 115 -26.67 -11.91 -17.80
C LYS A 115 -25.68 -10.80 -18.16
N LYS A 116 -26.10 -9.74 -18.86
CA LYS A 116 -25.24 -8.60 -19.17
C LYS A 116 -24.87 -7.82 -17.91
N ILE A 117 -25.86 -7.56 -17.06
CA ILE A 117 -25.65 -6.90 -15.77
C ILE A 117 -24.69 -7.72 -14.89
N ALA A 118 -24.86 -9.05 -14.86
CA ALA A 118 -24.00 -9.97 -14.12
C ALA A 118 -22.53 -9.86 -14.56
N LEU A 119 -22.26 -9.77 -15.86
CA LEU A 119 -20.91 -9.59 -16.38
C LEU A 119 -20.26 -8.29 -15.86
N GLU A 120 -20.98 -7.17 -15.96
CA GLU A 120 -20.49 -5.87 -15.49
C GLU A 120 -20.20 -5.85 -13.97
N VAL A 121 -21.10 -6.44 -13.17
CA VAL A 121 -20.94 -6.50 -11.71
C VAL A 121 -19.85 -7.50 -11.32
N SER A 122 -19.71 -8.62 -12.03
CA SER A 122 -18.62 -9.59 -11.83
C SER A 122 -17.26 -8.93 -12.07
N ASP A 123 -17.11 -8.16 -13.15
CA ASP A 123 -15.87 -7.43 -13.42
C ASP A 123 -15.53 -6.42 -12.32
N LYS A 124 -16.54 -5.73 -11.79
CA LYS A 124 -16.39 -4.82 -10.64
C LYS A 124 -15.93 -5.55 -9.38
N LEU A 125 -16.61 -6.63 -8.98
CA LEU A 125 -16.23 -7.40 -7.78
C LEU A 125 -14.88 -8.10 -7.94
N LYS A 126 -14.52 -8.54 -9.15
CA LYS A 126 -13.17 -9.05 -9.43
C LYS A 126 -12.12 -7.96 -9.22
N ARG A 127 -12.34 -6.74 -9.72
CA ARG A 127 -11.44 -5.60 -9.46
C ARG A 127 -11.33 -5.26 -7.97
N VAL A 128 -12.43 -5.37 -7.21
CA VAL A 128 -12.38 -5.23 -5.75
C VAL A 128 -11.41 -6.25 -5.16
N ILE A 129 -11.56 -7.53 -5.48
CA ILE A 129 -10.67 -8.59 -4.95
C ILE A 129 -9.22 -8.37 -5.40
N ASP A 130 -8.97 -8.00 -6.66
CA ASP A 130 -7.62 -7.74 -7.18
C ASP A 130 -6.96 -6.53 -6.47
N ARG A 131 -7.72 -5.47 -6.19
CA ARG A 131 -7.25 -4.30 -5.43
C ARG A 131 -7.03 -4.62 -3.95
N VAL A 132 -7.93 -5.40 -3.35
CA VAL A 132 -7.77 -5.90 -1.98
C VAL A 132 -6.53 -6.78 -1.87
N ALA A 133 -6.23 -7.60 -2.88
CA ALA A 133 -5.02 -8.42 -2.95
C ALA A 133 -3.73 -7.61 -3.14
N SER A 134 -3.82 -6.36 -3.59
CA SER A 134 -2.64 -5.53 -3.84
C SER A 134 -2.04 -4.99 -2.54
N ASP A 135 -0.71 -5.08 -2.43
CA ASP A 135 0.09 -4.44 -1.37
C ASP A 135 0.09 -2.90 -1.47
N ARG A 136 -0.50 -2.33 -2.53
CA ARG A 136 -0.54 -0.88 -2.78
C ARG A 136 -1.80 -0.20 -2.25
N TRP A 137 -2.62 -0.88 -1.46
CA TRP A 137 -3.78 -0.24 -0.83
C TRP A 137 -3.31 0.73 0.26
N MET A 138 -3.24 2.00 -0.10
CA MET A 138 -3.09 3.10 0.83
C MET A 138 -4.49 3.59 1.21
N GLY A 139 -5.24 2.78 1.96
CA GLY A 139 -6.61 3.07 2.38
C GLY A 139 -6.81 4.48 2.93
N VAL A 140 -8.05 4.91 3.06
CA VAL A 140 -8.40 6.17 3.72
C VAL A 140 -8.04 5.99 5.19
N TYR A 141 -6.79 6.28 5.52
CA TYR A 141 -6.30 6.30 6.88
C TYR A 141 -7.33 7.05 7.71
N LYS A 142 -7.87 6.37 8.72
CA LYS A 142 -8.75 6.98 9.70
C LYS A 142 -8.04 8.23 10.19
N ILE A 143 -8.51 9.40 9.74
CA ILE A 143 -7.91 10.70 10.04
C ILE A 143 -7.82 10.76 11.56
N ASP A 144 -6.61 10.62 12.11
CA ASP A 144 -6.41 10.74 13.55
C ASP A 144 -6.66 12.23 13.86
N PRO A 145 -7.69 12.58 14.66
CA PRO A 145 -8.03 13.98 14.89
C PRO A 145 -6.90 14.76 15.55
N ALA A 146 -6.04 14.09 16.33
CA ALA A 146 -4.88 14.73 16.94
C ALA A 146 -3.83 15.09 15.88
N ILE A 147 -3.55 14.16 14.96
CA ILE A 147 -2.63 14.39 13.83
C ILE A 147 -3.20 15.46 12.90
N GLN A 148 -4.51 15.43 12.64
CA GLN A 148 -5.17 16.42 11.79
C GLN A 148 -5.10 17.82 12.39
N SER A 149 -5.26 17.94 13.71
CA SER A 149 -5.11 19.21 14.41
C SER A 149 -3.69 19.78 14.27
N LEU A 150 -2.66 18.92 14.32
CA LEU A 150 -1.28 19.33 14.07
C LEU A 150 -1.05 19.74 12.61
N ILE A 151 -1.61 19.02 11.64
CA ILE A 151 -1.53 19.38 10.21
C ILE A 151 -2.17 20.74 9.95
N MET A 152 -3.34 21.03 10.54
CA MET A 152 -3.98 22.35 10.43
C MET A 152 -3.13 23.51 10.99
N LYS A 153 -2.22 23.22 11.93
CA LYS A 153 -1.28 24.20 12.48
C LYS A 153 -0.08 24.44 11.56
N LEU A 154 0.28 23.50 10.68
CA LEU A 154 1.30 23.72 9.64
C LEU A 154 0.90 24.82 8.66
N SER A 155 -0.40 25.07 8.49
CA SER A 155 -0.92 26.11 7.59
C SER A 155 -0.94 27.52 8.21
N ARG A 156 -0.41 27.71 9.42
CA ARG A 156 -0.47 29.00 10.14
C ARG A 156 0.71 29.91 9.77
N SER A 157 0.49 31.21 9.77
CA SER A 157 1.52 32.20 9.42
C SER A 157 2.66 32.32 10.43
N ASP A 158 2.46 31.88 11.67
CA ASP A 158 3.48 31.90 12.73
C ASP A 158 4.45 30.72 12.61
N ASP A 159 5.72 31.03 12.31
CA ASP A 159 6.83 30.09 12.16
C ASP A 159 7.01 29.19 13.39
N THR A 160 6.85 29.73 14.60
CA THR A 160 7.02 28.98 15.84
C THR A 160 5.96 27.88 15.96
N VAL A 161 4.71 28.23 15.64
CA VAL A 161 3.59 27.28 15.69
C VAL A 161 3.76 26.17 14.65
N ARG A 162 4.25 26.51 13.44
CA ARG A 162 4.53 25.52 12.40
C ARG A 162 5.63 24.54 12.83
N ILE A 163 6.76 25.07 13.31
CA ILE A 163 7.89 24.24 13.76
C ILE A 163 7.49 23.30 14.89
N GLN A 164 6.81 23.79 15.93
CA GLN A 164 6.35 22.96 17.04
C GLN A 164 5.37 21.86 16.60
N SER A 165 4.52 22.19 15.62
CA SER A 165 3.56 21.22 15.07
C SER A 165 4.27 20.15 14.25
N ARG A 166 5.25 20.53 13.41
CA ARG A 166 6.11 19.60 12.69
C ARG A 166 6.86 18.68 13.66
N GLU A 167 7.52 19.21 14.68
CA GLU A 167 8.25 18.41 15.67
C GLU A 167 7.34 17.41 16.40
N SER A 168 6.10 17.80 16.67
CA SER A 168 5.10 16.92 17.28
C SER A 168 4.65 15.81 16.34
N LEU A 169 4.49 16.10 15.04
CA LEU A 169 4.21 15.09 14.01
C LEU A 169 5.38 14.12 13.85
N VAL A 170 6.62 14.61 13.86
CA VAL A 170 7.83 13.77 13.80
C VAL A 170 7.92 12.87 15.02
N ARG A 171 7.63 13.38 16.22
CA ARG A 171 7.56 12.57 17.46
C ARG A 171 6.45 11.52 17.42
N THR A 172 5.38 11.77 16.67
CA THR A 172 4.31 10.78 16.43
C THR A 172 4.81 9.62 15.56
N GLY A 173 5.83 9.86 14.73
CA GLY A 173 6.52 8.85 13.94
C GLY A 173 5.65 8.25 12.83
N ASN A 174 5.82 6.95 12.57
CA ASN A 174 5.18 6.25 11.45
C ASN A 174 3.65 6.38 11.41
N ARG A 175 3.00 6.63 12.55
CA ARG A 175 1.55 6.86 12.61
C ARG A 175 1.11 8.14 11.90
N ALA A 176 1.98 9.14 11.76
CA ALA A 176 1.68 10.41 11.08
C ALA A 176 1.95 10.37 9.58
N VAL A 177 2.80 9.45 9.12
CA VAL A 177 3.20 9.28 7.71
C VAL A 177 2.01 9.34 6.74
N PRO A 178 0.87 8.70 7.00
CA PRO A 178 -0.18 8.64 6.01
C PRO A 178 -0.94 9.93 5.77
N GLN A 179 -1.28 10.63 6.85
CA GLN A 179 -1.92 11.95 6.75
C GLN A 179 -0.93 12.99 6.23
N LEU A 180 0.37 12.82 6.51
CA LEU A 180 1.42 13.64 5.91
C LEU A 180 1.58 13.39 4.40
N ILE A 181 1.46 12.14 3.94
CA ILE A 181 1.44 11.81 2.50
C ILE A 181 0.29 12.53 1.80
N GLU A 182 -0.90 12.56 2.41
CA GLU A 182 -2.02 13.32 1.83
C GLU A 182 -1.77 14.83 1.87
N THR A 183 -1.10 15.31 2.91
CA THR A 183 -0.72 16.73 3.04
C THR A 183 0.25 17.21 1.95
N LEU A 184 1.02 16.30 1.33
CA LEU A 184 1.86 16.61 0.17
C LEU A 184 1.05 17.10 -1.05
N LYS A 185 -0.28 16.94 -1.07
CA LYS A 185 -1.14 17.44 -2.15
C LYS A 185 -1.76 18.80 -1.86
N HIS A 186 -1.37 19.44 -0.77
CA HIS A 186 -1.98 20.68 -0.33
C HIS A 186 -1.75 21.84 -1.33
N PRO A 187 -2.75 22.71 -1.58
CA PRO A 187 -2.62 23.79 -2.56
C PRO A 187 -1.53 24.81 -2.22
N GLN A 188 -1.24 25.01 -0.94
CA GLN A 188 -0.20 25.93 -0.47
C GLN A 188 1.17 25.22 -0.40
N HIS A 189 2.15 25.72 -1.14
CA HIS A 189 3.50 25.14 -1.24
C HIS A 189 4.21 25.02 0.12
N TRP A 190 4.09 26.00 1.02
CA TRP A 190 4.69 25.92 2.36
C TRP A 190 4.12 24.78 3.22
N VAL A 191 2.86 24.38 3.02
CA VAL A 191 2.29 23.23 3.74
C VAL A 191 2.86 21.93 3.20
N ARG A 192 3.03 21.83 1.87
CA ARG A 192 3.72 20.69 1.24
C ARG A 192 5.18 20.61 1.69
N TRP A 193 5.86 21.76 1.81
CA TRP A 193 7.21 21.87 2.36
C TRP A 193 7.29 21.28 3.77
N GLU A 194 6.40 21.69 4.68
CA GLU A 194 6.39 21.16 6.06
C GLU A 194 6.11 19.65 6.09
N ALA A 195 5.21 19.16 5.24
CA ALA A 195 4.91 17.73 5.13
C ALA A 195 6.11 16.93 4.59
N ALA A 196 6.76 17.40 3.52
CA ALA A 196 7.95 16.76 2.96
C ALA A 196 9.09 16.71 3.99
N LYS A 197 9.30 17.82 4.73
CA LYS A 197 10.28 17.88 5.81
C LYS A 197 9.97 16.88 6.92
N ALA A 198 8.72 16.85 7.40
CA ALA A 198 8.29 15.92 8.45
C ALA A 198 8.50 14.46 8.03
N LEU A 199 8.12 14.11 6.80
CA LEU A 199 8.28 12.75 6.26
C LEU A 199 9.75 12.35 6.15
N GLY A 200 10.63 13.27 5.74
CA GLY A 200 12.07 13.06 5.71
C GLY A 200 12.66 12.85 7.12
N GLU A 201 12.23 13.65 8.10
CA GLU A 201 12.67 13.54 9.50
C GLU A 201 12.15 12.25 10.17
N ILE A 202 10.94 11.77 9.82
CA ILE A 202 10.41 10.49 10.29
C ILE A 202 11.19 9.31 9.67
N GLY A 203 11.56 9.40 8.39
CA GLY A 203 12.35 8.40 7.70
C GLY A 203 11.63 7.08 7.43
N ASP A 204 10.30 7.04 7.48
CA ASP A 204 9.51 5.85 7.15
C ASP A 204 9.54 5.61 5.63
N PRO A 205 10.06 4.46 5.16
CA PRO A 205 10.10 4.12 3.73
C PRO A 205 8.76 4.10 3.01
N ASN A 206 7.65 3.95 3.73
CA ASN A 206 6.31 3.98 3.13
C ASN A 206 6.00 5.34 2.50
N ALA A 207 6.71 6.40 2.90
CA ALA A 207 6.61 7.72 2.29
C ALA A 207 7.40 7.87 0.98
N ALA A 208 8.34 6.97 0.69
CA ALA A 208 9.24 7.10 -0.46
C ALA A 208 8.54 7.21 -1.82
N PRO A 209 7.46 6.45 -2.12
CA PRO A 209 6.70 6.64 -3.36
C PRO A 209 6.12 8.05 -3.47
N ALA A 210 5.54 8.58 -2.39
CA ALA A 210 4.95 9.92 -2.40
C ALA A 210 6.02 11.02 -2.53
N LEU A 211 7.15 10.90 -1.80
CA LEU A 211 8.27 11.82 -1.94
C LEU A 211 8.90 11.77 -3.34
N THR A 212 8.88 10.61 -4.00
CA THR A 212 9.34 10.49 -5.40
C THR A 212 8.47 11.32 -6.34
N GLU A 213 7.15 11.33 -6.15
CA GLU A 213 6.26 12.20 -6.94
C GLU A 213 6.51 13.68 -6.66
N VAL A 214 6.85 14.04 -5.41
CA VAL A 214 7.16 15.43 -5.01
C VAL A 214 8.48 15.95 -5.59
N LEU A 215 9.34 15.09 -6.14
CA LEU A 215 10.48 15.56 -6.94
C LEU A 215 10.05 16.32 -8.21
N GLU A 216 8.78 16.26 -8.58
CA GLU A 216 8.20 16.99 -9.71
C GLU A 216 7.32 18.17 -9.24
N ASP A 217 7.38 18.55 -7.96
CA ASP A 217 6.66 19.72 -7.42
C ASP A 217 7.07 21.01 -8.14
N ASP A 218 6.15 21.96 -8.27
CA ASP A 218 6.41 23.25 -8.91
C ASP A 218 7.38 24.11 -8.11
N GLU A 219 7.38 23.99 -6.77
CA GLU A 219 8.24 24.75 -5.89
C GLU A 219 9.60 24.06 -5.65
N PHE A 220 10.69 24.79 -5.87
CA PHE A 220 12.05 24.25 -5.75
C PHE A 220 12.36 23.76 -4.34
N ASP A 221 11.99 24.53 -3.32
CA ASP A 221 12.25 24.18 -1.92
C ASP A 221 11.53 22.88 -1.50
N VAL A 222 10.36 22.62 -2.09
CA VAL A 222 9.58 21.41 -1.83
C VAL A 222 10.26 20.19 -2.49
N ARG A 223 10.71 20.33 -3.74
CA ARG A 223 11.51 19.29 -4.43
C ARG A 223 12.78 18.95 -3.66
N TRP A 224 13.49 19.97 -3.17
CA TRP A 224 14.72 19.81 -2.39
C TRP A 224 14.49 18.96 -1.14
N LEU A 225 13.44 19.25 -0.37
CA LEU A 225 13.12 18.47 0.82
C LEU A 225 12.74 17.03 0.51
N ALA A 226 12.01 16.79 -0.57
CA ALA A 226 11.69 15.44 -1.00
C ALA A 226 12.97 14.64 -1.32
N ALA A 227 13.92 15.26 -2.02
CA ALA A 227 15.22 14.66 -2.29
C ALA A 227 16.00 14.36 -1.00
N VAL A 228 16.08 15.31 -0.07
CA VAL A 228 16.73 15.10 1.25
C VAL A 228 16.08 13.96 2.03
N GLY A 229 14.74 13.88 2.04
CA GLY A 229 14.00 12.79 2.68
C GLY A 229 14.33 11.42 2.06
N LEU A 230 14.38 11.34 0.73
CA LEU A 230 14.75 10.12 0.01
C LEU A 230 16.19 9.70 0.28
N ILE A 231 17.14 10.66 0.36
CA ILE A 231 18.53 10.40 0.75
C ILE A 231 18.58 9.78 2.16
N GLY A 232 17.86 10.36 3.12
CA GLY A 232 17.78 9.84 4.50
C GLY A 232 17.21 8.42 4.59
N MET A 233 16.30 8.05 3.68
CA MET A 233 15.74 6.68 3.58
C MET A 233 16.68 5.68 2.89
N ASN A 234 17.80 6.14 2.32
CA ASN A 234 18.85 5.34 1.69
C ASN A 234 18.25 4.32 0.69
N ILE A 235 18.69 3.05 0.72
CA ILE A 235 18.25 1.99 -0.22
C ILE A 235 16.73 1.79 -0.23
N LYS A 236 16.02 2.12 0.86
CA LYS A 236 14.56 1.97 0.93
C LYS A 236 13.84 3.11 0.19
N GLY A 237 14.42 4.31 0.17
CA GLY A 237 13.96 5.44 -0.64
C GLY A 237 14.29 5.29 -2.13
N LEU A 238 15.35 4.55 -2.45
CA LEU A 238 15.86 4.42 -3.81
C LEU A 238 14.96 3.58 -4.73
N LYS A 239 14.33 2.52 -4.23
CA LYS A 239 13.54 1.60 -5.08
C LYS A 239 12.38 2.30 -5.80
N PRO A 240 11.51 3.08 -5.11
CA PRO A 240 10.47 3.85 -5.80
C PRO A 240 11.03 4.87 -6.81
N LEU A 241 12.14 5.54 -6.48
CA LEU A 241 12.80 6.50 -7.37
C LEU A 241 13.28 5.85 -8.67
N LEU A 242 13.98 4.71 -8.59
CA LEU A 242 14.45 3.98 -9.77
C LEU A 242 13.27 3.52 -10.64
N GLN A 243 12.18 3.04 -10.02
CA GLN A 243 10.97 2.64 -10.72
C GLN A 243 10.27 3.82 -11.42
N ALA A 244 10.33 5.02 -10.85
CA ALA A 244 9.80 6.23 -11.47
C ALA A 244 10.65 6.63 -12.68
N LEU A 245 11.98 6.65 -12.56
CA LEU A 245 12.91 6.96 -13.66
C LEU A 245 12.80 5.98 -14.83
N MET A 246 12.50 4.71 -14.57
CA MET A 246 12.22 3.72 -15.63
C MET A 246 10.97 4.07 -16.45
N LYS A 247 9.96 4.68 -15.82
CA LYS A 247 8.66 4.95 -16.45
C LYS A 247 8.57 6.35 -17.05
N ARG A 248 9.22 7.32 -16.42
CA ARG A 248 9.12 8.75 -16.71
C ARG A 248 10.51 9.38 -16.81
N GLY A 249 11.47 8.66 -17.36
CA GLY A 249 12.85 9.13 -17.51
C GLY A 249 12.96 10.35 -18.44
N ASP A 250 11.92 10.67 -19.20
CA ASP A 250 11.77 11.86 -20.02
C ASP A 250 11.48 13.14 -19.21
N SER A 251 10.91 13.03 -18.00
CA SER A 251 10.59 14.17 -17.13
C SER A 251 11.85 14.88 -16.64
N THR A 252 12.01 16.15 -17.02
CA THR A 252 13.15 16.98 -16.61
C THR A 252 13.17 17.22 -15.11
N LEU A 253 12.03 17.57 -14.48
CA LEU A 253 11.97 17.82 -13.05
C LEU A 253 12.31 16.57 -12.23
N LEU A 254 11.78 15.41 -12.64
CA LEU A 254 12.09 14.15 -11.99
C LEU A 254 13.59 13.84 -12.08
N ARG A 255 14.19 14.05 -13.25
CA ARG A 255 15.65 13.85 -13.44
C ARG A 255 16.48 14.79 -12.60
N GLU A 256 16.12 16.07 -12.51
CA GLU A 256 16.82 17.06 -11.67
C GLU A 256 16.76 16.69 -10.19
N GLY A 257 15.56 16.37 -9.69
CA GLY A 257 15.38 15.92 -8.30
C GLY A 257 16.11 14.60 -8.02
N ALA A 258 16.02 13.65 -8.95
CA ALA A 258 16.72 12.38 -8.86
C ALA A 258 18.24 12.57 -8.88
N HIS A 259 18.78 13.46 -9.71
CA HIS A 259 20.21 13.74 -9.80
C HIS A 259 20.78 14.09 -8.43
N HIS A 260 20.10 14.92 -7.64
CA HIS A 260 20.54 15.23 -6.29
C HIS A 260 20.60 13.99 -5.38
N VAL A 261 19.54 13.17 -5.38
CA VAL A 261 19.47 11.93 -4.58
C VAL A 261 20.57 10.94 -4.99
N ILE A 262 20.70 10.69 -6.29
CA ILE A 262 21.65 9.75 -6.87
C ILE A 262 23.08 10.23 -6.65
N HIS A 263 23.36 11.52 -6.84
CA HIS A 263 24.67 12.10 -6.61
C HIS A 263 25.14 11.89 -5.17
N ASP A 264 24.26 12.11 -4.18
CA ASP A 264 24.64 11.97 -2.78
C ASP A 264 24.85 10.51 -2.38
N LEU A 265 23.87 9.64 -2.69
CA LEU A 265 23.95 8.21 -2.37
C LEU A 265 25.10 7.51 -3.12
N ALA A 266 25.52 8.01 -4.29
CA ALA A 266 26.64 7.47 -5.06
C ALA A 266 28.02 7.75 -4.43
N LYS A 267 28.11 8.55 -3.35
CA LYS A 267 29.38 8.76 -2.62
C LYS A 267 29.69 7.63 -1.64
N GLY A 268 28.70 6.83 -1.27
CA GLY A 268 28.81 5.77 -0.26
C GLY A 268 28.80 4.35 -0.82
N GLU A 269 28.23 3.41 -0.06
CA GLU A 269 28.17 1.98 -0.39
C GLU A 269 27.37 1.69 -1.69
N LEU A 270 26.46 2.59 -2.06
CA LEU A 270 25.64 2.45 -3.26
C LEU A 270 26.35 2.92 -4.54
N ARG A 271 27.58 3.44 -4.45
CA ARG A 271 28.37 3.96 -5.57
C ARG A 271 28.38 3.04 -6.79
N LYS A 272 28.64 1.75 -6.58
CA LYS A 272 28.79 0.77 -7.69
C LYS A 272 27.51 0.59 -8.51
N TYR A 273 26.34 0.83 -7.93
CA TYR A 273 25.06 0.73 -8.63
C TYR A 273 24.63 2.06 -9.24
N LEU A 274 25.00 3.16 -8.60
CA LEU A 274 24.45 4.48 -8.89
C LEU A 274 25.31 5.32 -9.83
N VAL A 275 26.62 5.07 -9.92
CA VAL A 275 27.50 5.83 -10.83
C VAL A 275 27.05 5.76 -12.29
N PRO A 276 26.68 4.59 -12.86
CA PRO A 276 26.19 4.55 -14.25
C PRO A 276 24.93 5.39 -14.46
N LEU A 277 24.00 5.35 -13.50
CA LEU A 277 22.79 6.16 -13.55
C LEU A 277 23.10 7.66 -13.41
N LYS A 278 24.05 8.02 -12.56
CA LYS A 278 24.51 9.40 -12.43
C LYS A 278 25.07 9.94 -13.75
N VAL A 279 25.89 9.13 -14.44
CA VAL A 279 26.43 9.50 -15.76
C VAL A 279 25.30 9.70 -16.76
N ALA A 280 24.34 8.76 -16.83
CA ALA A 280 23.17 8.89 -17.72
C ALA A 280 22.31 10.14 -17.44
N LEU A 281 22.24 10.59 -16.18
CA LEU A 281 21.54 11.84 -15.82
C LEU A 281 22.30 13.09 -16.26
N GLU A 282 23.62 13.00 -16.46
CA GLU A 282 24.52 14.08 -16.88
C GLU A 282 24.84 14.04 -18.39
N ASP A 283 24.29 13.06 -19.12
CA ASP A 283 24.54 12.86 -20.56
C ASP A 283 23.78 13.87 -21.44
N ILE A 284 24.06 13.84 -22.74
CA ILE A 284 23.45 14.66 -23.79
C ILE A 284 21.99 14.26 -24.03
N GLU A 285 21.67 12.96 -23.96
CA GLU A 285 20.32 12.43 -24.19
C GLU A 285 19.74 11.68 -22.97
N PRO A 286 19.60 12.36 -21.81
CA PRO A 286 19.23 11.70 -20.56
C PRO A 286 17.82 11.08 -20.62
N ALA A 287 16.94 11.55 -21.50
CA ALA A 287 15.61 10.97 -21.70
C ALA A 287 15.64 9.51 -22.20
N VAL A 288 16.69 9.15 -22.93
CA VAL A 288 16.84 7.82 -23.54
C VAL A 288 17.61 6.89 -22.61
N GLU A 289 18.66 7.38 -21.97
CA GLU A 289 19.59 6.54 -21.21
C GLU A 289 19.14 6.27 -19.78
N VAL A 290 18.51 7.24 -19.13
CA VAL A 290 18.10 7.16 -17.72
C VAL A 290 17.19 5.97 -17.42
N PRO A 291 16.15 5.65 -18.23
CA PRO A 291 15.30 4.49 -17.98
C PRO A 291 16.09 3.17 -17.90
N GLN A 292 17.02 2.96 -18.84
CA GLN A 292 17.82 1.73 -18.89
C GLN A 292 18.84 1.67 -17.76
N ALA A 293 19.51 2.79 -17.45
CA ALA A 293 20.46 2.87 -16.35
C ALA A 293 19.76 2.65 -14.99
N ALA A 294 18.54 3.18 -14.81
CA ALA A 294 17.73 2.96 -13.62
C ALA A 294 17.31 1.50 -13.46
N TYR A 295 16.90 0.84 -14.55
CA TYR A 295 16.60 -0.60 -14.57
C TYR A 295 17.82 -1.43 -14.13
N ASN A 296 18.99 -1.16 -14.72
CA ASN A 296 20.23 -1.87 -14.40
C ASN A 296 20.61 -1.71 -12.92
N ALA A 297 20.52 -0.48 -12.39
CA ALA A 297 20.78 -0.21 -10.98
C ALA A 297 19.84 -1.01 -10.07
N LEU A 298 18.54 -1.05 -10.39
CA LEU A 298 17.55 -1.80 -9.61
C LEU A 298 17.81 -3.32 -9.66
N ASP A 299 18.09 -3.86 -10.84
CA ASP A 299 18.37 -5.29 -11.03
C ASP A 299 19.62 -5.73 -10.24
N MET A 300 20.69 -4.93 -10.26
CA MET A 300 21.89 -5.21 -9.47
C MET A 300 21.62 -5.21 -7.96
N LEU A 301 20.84 -4.25 -7.47
CA LEU A 301 20.46 -4.16 -6.06
C LEU A 301 19.61 -5.36 -5.61
N GLU A 302 18.69 -5.82 -6.46
CA GLU A 302 17.84 -6.98 -6.15
C GLU A 302 18.60 -8.31 -6.19
N LYS A 303 19.54 -8.47 -7.12
CA LYS A 303 20.42 -9.65 -7.19
C LYS A 303 21.31 -9.78 -5.95
N GLU A 304 21.92 -8.69 -5.49
CA GLU A 304 22.80 -8.73 -4.32
C GLU A 304 22.04 -9.05 -3.03
N LYS A 305 20.82 -8.54 -2.88
CA LYS A 305 19.93 -8.92 -1.77
C LYS A 305 19.62 -10.42 -1.77
N LYS A 306 19.32 -11.00 -2.93
CA LYS A 306 19.09 -12.44 -3.06
C LYS A 306 20.33 -13.23 -2.65
N VAL A 307 21.50 -12.88 -3.18
CA VAL A 307 22.77 -13.55 -2.84
C VAL A 307 23.06 -13.47 -1.34
N SER A 308 22.91 -12.30 -0.71
CA SER A 308 23.10 -12.12 0.72
C SER A 308 22.13 -12.97 1.57
N SER A 309 20.85 -13.05 1.15
CA SER A 309 19.86 -13.91 1.83
C SER A 309 20.22 -15.40 1.74
N TYR A 310 20.68 -15.89 0.57
CA TYR A 310 21.11 -17.28 0.39
C TYR A 310 22.30 -17.64 1.29
N PHE A 311 23.26 -16.74 1.48
CA PHE A 311 24.42 -16.99 2.36
C PHE A 311 24.08 -16.89 3.86
N SER A 312 23.11 -16.06 4.24
CA SER A 312 22.63 -15.98 5.63
C SER A 312 21.86 -17.21 6.10
N GLU A 313 21.18 -17.91 5.18
CA GLU A 313 20.40 -19.13 5.48
C GLU A 313 21.24 -20.42 5.44
N SER A 314 22.43 -20.38 4.84
CA SER A 314 23.27 -21.57 4.60
C SER A 314 24.41 -21.75 5.61
N GLN A 315 24.55 -20.86 6.61
CA GLN A 315 25.49 -21.11 7.72
C GLN A 315 24.90 -22.14 8.71
N PRO A 316 25.55 -23.30 8.93
CA PRO A 316 25.10 -24.26 9.92
C PRO A 316 25.20 -23.65 11.32
N LYS A 317 24.11 -23.69 12.08
CA LYS A 317 24.09 -23.32 13.49
C LYS A 317 25.09 -24.20 14.25
N HIS A 318 26.30 -23.69 14.49
CA HIS A 318 27.21 -24.30 15.44
C HIS A 318 26.56 -24.24 16.82
N LYS A 319 25.99 -25.37 17.27
CA LYS A 319 25.67 -25.58 18.69
C LYS A 319 27.00 -25.54 19.45
N SER A 320 27.25 -24.46 20.18
CA SER A 320 28.27 -24.43 21.22
C SER A 320 27.79 -25.31 22.38
N SER A 321 28.15 -26.60 22.35
CA SER A 321 28.14 -27.46 23.53
C SER A 321 29.38 -27.13 24.37
N SER A 322 29.19 -26.29 25.40
CA SER A 322 30.13 -26.18 26.50
C SER A 322 29.91 -27.35 27.46
N ASP A 323 30.46 -28.51 27.11
CA ASP A 323 30.64 -29.60 28.07
C ASP A 323 31.86 -29.32 28.95
N GLY A 324 31.64 -29.50 30.25
CA GLY A 324 32.58 -29.17 31.30
C GLY A 324 33.85 -29.98 31.26
N ILE A 325 34.94 -29.34 31.68
CA ILE A 325 36.12 -30.03 32.18
C ILE A 325 36.40 -29.48 33.58
N SER A 326 35.93 -30.24 34.56
CA SER A 326 36.50 -30.29 35.90
C SER A 326 37.84 -31.02 35.85
N ASN A 327 38.91 -30.42 36.38
CA ASN A 327 40.06 -31.11 37.01
C ASN A 327 40.90 -30.03 37.72
N ALA A 328 40.94 -29.96 39.05
CA ALA A 328 41.69 -30.79 39.98
C ALA A 328 43.12 -30.27 40.26
N ARG A 329 43.27 -29.69 41.46
CA ARG A 329 44.43 -29.71 42.39
C ARG A 329 45.83 -29.36 41.83
N ASN A 330 46.38 -28.25 42.33
CA ASN A 330 47.26 -28.25 43.51
C ASN A 330 47.32 -26.86 44.13
#